data_AF-A0A9E2GQU5-F1
#
_entry.id   AF-A0A9E2GQU5-F1
#
_cell.length_a   1.000
_cell.length_b   1.000
_cell.length_c   1.000
_cell.angle_alpha   90.00
_cell.angle_beta   90.00
_cell.angle_gamma   90.00
#
_symmetry.space_group_name_H-M   'P 1'
#
loop_
_entity.id
_entity.type
_entity.pdbx_description
1 polymer ?
#
loop_
_entity_poly.entity_id
_entity_poly.type
_entity_poly.pdbx_seq_one_letter_code
_entity_poly.pdbx_strand_id
1 'polypeptide(L)'
;MKPTVPFLLVFLSSTFLFMSLPQVVAATEVREVAVIVGMEACCEPESWSAAERVLAREFRALGFTVLNIPGRATGERARRLELQDLTETRSAACAVRIVRPAAGQGAVELWINDRVTRKMLFRQLEISPEVGDREAEIIALRIVEMLRASLLELRLPDRSAKPRVVPPVVRRLIPV
;
A
#
# COMPACT_ATOMS: atom_id res chain seq x y z
N MET A 1 -11.86 -42.78 -83.04
CA MET A 1 -13.22 -42.91 -82.44
C MET A 1 -13.39 -41.80 -81.40
N LYS A 2 -14.47 -41.02 -81.52
CA LYS A 2 -15.05 -40.11 -80.50
C LYS A 2 -15.66 -40.92 -79.35
N PRO A 3 -16.21 -40.31 -78.27
CA PRO A 3 -15.78 -39.16 -77.46
C PRO A 3 -15.94 -39.48 -75.94
N THR A 4 -16.07 -38.47 -75.05
CA THR A 4 -17.04 -38.34 -73.90
C THR A 4 -16.35 -37.77 -72.65
N VAL A 5 -16.29 -36.46 -72.38
CA VAL A 5 -17.23 -35.51 -71.71
C VAL A 5 -16.47 -34.86 -70.52
N PRO A 6 -16.63 -33.56 -70.23
CA PRO A 6 -15.78 -32.81 -69.32
C PRO A 6 -16.37 -32.72 -67.91
N PHE A 7 -15.54 -32.74 -66.86
CA PHE A 7 -15.97 -32.50 -65.48
C PHE A 7 -15.58 -31.09 -65.03
N LEU A 8 -16.64 -30.34 -64.73
CA LEU A 8 -16.74 -29.05 -64.09
C LEU A 8 -15.73 -28.87 -62.94
N LEU A 9 -14.86 -27.86 -63.02
CA LEU A 9 -14.07 -27.39 -61.87
C LEU A 9 -14.53 -25.99 -61.50
N VAL A 10 -15.28 -25.95 -60.41
CA VAL A 10 -15.86 -24.77 -59.77
C VAL A 10 -14.72 -23.86 -59.28
N PHE A 11 -14.72 -22.61 -59.75
CA PHE A 11 -13.89 -21.53 -59.22
C PHE A 11 -14.34 -21.19 -57.80
N LEU A 12 -13.56 -21.61 -56.80
CA LEU A 12 -13.73 -21.12 -55.42
C LEU A 12 -12.99 -19.78 -55.30
N SER A 13 -13.73 -18.69 -55.48
CA SER A 13 -13.30 -17.33 -55.18
C SER A 13 -13.00 -17.20 -53.68
N SER A 14 -11.73 -17.30 -53.31
CA SER A 14 -11.25 -17.06 -51.95
C SER A 14 -11.18 -15.55 -51.69
N THR A 15 -12.32 -14.96 -51.34
CA THR A 15 -12.39 -13.63 -50.74
C THR A 15 -11.67 -13.66 -49.39
N PHE A 16 -10.41 -13.21 -49.37
CA PHE A 16 -9.67 -12.91 -48.14
C PHE A 16 -10.38 -11.76 -47.42
N LEU A 17 -11.29 -12.11 -46.50
CA LEU A 17 -11.72 -11.20 -45.46
C LEU A 17 -10.51 -10.89 -44.58
N PHE A 18 -9.95 -9.69 -44.77
CA PHE A 18 -9.01 -9.05 -43.85
C PHE A 18 -9.74 -8.87 -42.51
N MET A 19 -9.67 -9.89 -41.67
CA MET A 19 -10.16 -9.85 -40.30
C MET A 19 -9.18 -8.99 -39.50
N SER A 20 -9.48 -7.69 -39.42
CA SER A 20 -8.76 -6.73 -38.59
C SER A 20 -8.86 -7.18 -37.12
N LEU A 21 -7.83 -7.85 -36.63
CA LEU A 21 -7.64 -8.12 -35.21
C LEU A 21 -7.54 -6.78 -34.48
N PRO A 22 -8.37 -6.50 -33.45
CA PRO A 22 -8.19 -5.32 -32.64
C PRO A 22 -6.83 -5.46 -31.93
N GLN A 23 -5.93 -4.51 -32.17
CA GLN A 23 -4.71 -4.39 -31.38
C GLN A 23 -5.14 -4.13 -29.93
N VAL A 24 -5.05 -5.15 -29.08
CA VAL A 24 -5.12 -4.98 -27.63
C VAL A 24 -3.86 -4.21 -27.24
N VAL A 25 -4.00 -2.89 -27.13
CA VAL A 25 -2.99 -2.06 -26.48
C VAL A 25 -2.94 -2.55 -25.04
N ALA A 26 -1.87 -3.26 -24.69
CA ALA A 26 -1.59 -3.63 -23.31
C ALA A 26 -1.44 -2.32 -22.52
N ALA A 27 -2.47 -1.95 -21.77
CA ALA A 27 -2.37 -0.89 -20.79
C ALA A 27 -1.30 -1.34 -19.79
N THR A 28 -0.16 -0.66 -19.78
CA THR A 28 0.81 -0.79 -18.69
C THR A 28 0.11 -0.29 -17.44
N GLU A 29 -0.52 -1.18 -16.66
CA GLU A 29 -1.10 -0.83 -15.37
C GLU A 29 0.02 -0.26 -14.49
N VAL A 30 -0.06 1.03 -14.19
CA VAL A 30 0.81 1.65 -13.19
C VAL A 30 0.41 1.08 -11.83
N ARG A 31 1.13 0.05 -11.38
CA ARG A 31 0.95 -0.51 -10.04
C ARG A 31 1.63 0.38 -9.04
N GLU A 32 0.87 0.88 -8.06
CA GLU A 32 1.44 1.61 -6.95
C GLU A 32 2.42 0.73 -6.16
N VAL A 33 3.49 1.33 -5.64
CA VAL A 33 4.49 0.62 -4.85
C VAL A 33 4.14 0.75 -3.36
N ALA A 34 4.20 -0.34 -2.61
CA ALA A 34 4.16 -0.32 -1.15
C ALA A 34 5.48 -0.87 -0.59
N VAL A 35 6.05 -0.19 0.40
CA VAL A 35 7.27 -0.63 1.07
C VAL A 35 6.93 -1.26 2.41
N ILE A 36 7.45 -2.45 2.67
CA ILE A 36 7.44 -3.07 4.00
C ILE A 36 8.88 -3.06 4.50
N VAL A 37 9.08 -2.37 5.62
CA VAL A 37 10.36 -2.29 6.30
C VAL A 37 10.37 -3.36 7.38
N GLY A 38 10.96 -4.51 7.04
CA GLY A 38 11.27 -5.55 8.01
C GLY A 38 12.59 -5.26 8.71
N MET A 39 12.96 -6.03 9.71
CA MET A 39 14.28 -5.90 10.34
C MET A 39 15.29 -6.88 9.75
N GLU A 40 16.53 -6.43 9.59
CA GLU A 40 17.61 -7.32 9.17
C GLU A 40 17.82 -8.39 10.24
N ALA A 41 17.67 -9.66 9.83
CA ALA A 41 17.56 -10.83 10.72
C ALA A 41 18.80 -11.11 11.58
N CYS A 42 19.92 -10.41 11.36
CA CYS A 42 21.17 -10.73 12.01
C CYS A 42 21.20 -10.36 13.51
N CYS A 43 20.39 -9.41 14.00
CA CYS A 43 20.63 -8.84 15.35
C CYS A 43 19.43 -8.23 16.15
N GLU A 44 18.13 -8.54 15.98
CA GLU A 44 17.12 -7.89 16.88
C GLU A 44 15.82 -8.65 17.21
N PRO A 45 15.37 -8.65 18.49
CA PRO A 45 14.14 -9.30 18.99
C PRO A 45 12.83 -8.67 18.49
N GLU A 46 12.90 -7.56 17.74
CA GLU A 46 11.73 -6.78 17.33
C GLU A 46 11.10 -7.20 15.99
N SER A 47 11.74 -8.12 15.25
CA SER A 47 11.30 -8.55 13.91
C SER A 47 10.05 -9.42 13.96
N TRP A 48 9.18 -9.31 12.93
CA TRP A 48 8.01 -10.18 12.83
C TRP A 48 7.72 -10.62 11.39
N SER A 49 8.61 -11.46 10.87
CA SER A 49 8.54 -11.94 9.49
C SER A 49 7.21 -12.59 9.09
N ALA A 50 6.48 -13.21 10.02
CA ALA A 50 5.16 -13.78 9.76
C ALA A 50 4.14 -12.69 9.40
N ALA A 51 4.03 -11.63 10.21
CA ALA A 51 3.13 -10.50 9.94
C ALA A 51 3.53 -9.75 8.66
N GLU A 52 4.84 -9.54 8.44
CA GLU A 52 5.35 -8.92 7.20
C GLU A 52 4.99 -9.73 5.95
N ARG A 53 5.10 -11.06 5.99
CA ARG A 53 4.71 -11.93 4.88
C ARG A 53 3.21 -11.87 4.60
N VAL A 54 2.38 -11.89 5.65
CA VAL A 54 0.93 -11.79 5.49
C VAL A 54 0.56 -10.42 4.91
N LEU A 55 1.09 -9.34 5.47
CA LEU A 55 0.85 -7.98 4.96
C LEU A 55 1.26 -7.84 3.49
N ALA A 56 2.42 -8.40 3.11
CA ALA A 56 2.86 -8.39 1.73
C ALA A 56 1.87 -9.12 0.79
N ARG A 57 1.19 -10.17 1.27
CA ARG A 57 0.13 -10.84 0.48
C ARG A 57 -1.09 -9.95 0.35
N GLU A 58 -1.54 -9.32 1.43
CA GLU A 58 -2.69 -8.42 1.41
C GLU A 58 -2.46 -7.21 0.47
N PHE A 59 -1.28 -6.60 0.53
CA PHE A 59 -0.93 -5.50 -0.38
C PHE A 59 -0.87 -5.93 -1.84
N ARG A 60 -0.32 -7.12 -2.13
CA ARG A 60 -0.36 -7.66 -3.51
C ARG A 60 -1.79 -7.93 -3.98
N ALA A 61 -2.66 -8.44 -3.10
CA ALA A 61 -4.07 -8.65 -3.41
C ALA A 61 -4.82 -7.34 -3.71
N LEU A 62 -4.36 -6.22 -3.12
CA LEU A 62 -4.83 -4.87 -3.42
C LEU A 62 -4.22 -4.25 -4.70
N GLY A 63 -3.31 -4.96 -5.38
CA GLY A 63 -2.67 -4.49 -6.62
C GLY A 63 -1.35 -3.75 -6.43
N PHE A 64 -0.83 -3.64 -5.20
CA PHE A 64 0.47 -3.02 -4.96
C PHE A 64 1.63 -3.91 -5.44
N THR A 65 2.66 -3.28 -5.98
CA THR A 65 4.00 -3.86 -6.06
C THR A 65 4.66 -3.71 -4.69
N VAL A 66 4.99 -4.81 -4.03
CA VAL A 66 5.53 -4.78 -2.67
C VAL A 66 7.06 -4.92 -2.67
N LEU A 67 7.74 -3.96 -2.04
CA LEU A 67 9.17 -3.99 -1.78
C LEU A 67 9.42 -4.28 -0.31
N ASN A 68 10.09 -5.39 0.00
CA ASN A 68 10.56 -5.68 1.35
C ASN A 68 11.98 -5.16 1.51
N ILE A 69 12.18 -4.20 2.41
CA ILE A 69 13.48 -3.56 2.63
C ILE A 69 13.93 -3.86 4.06
N PRO A 70 15.18 -4.29 4.28
CA PRO A 70 15.72 -4.41 5.63
C PRO A 70 15.93 -3.00 6.21
N GLY A 71 15.21 -2.72 7.29
CA GLY A 71 15.36 -1.53 8.11
C GLY A 71 16.50 -1.71 9.11
N ARG A 72 17.08 -0.57 9.50
CA ARG A 72 18.16 -0.48 10.50
C ARG A 72 17.84 0.52 11.60
N ALA A 73 16.80 1.32 11.42
CA ALA A 73 16.45 2.36 12.38
C ALA A 73 15.93 1.80 13.71
N THR A 74 16.52 2.29 14.81
CA THR A 74 16.06 2.03 16.19
C THR A 74 15.53 3.32 16.82
N GLY A 75 14.47 3.19 17.61
CA GLY A 75 13.79 4.33 18.23
C GLY A 75 12.88 5.14 17.28
N GLU A 76 11.94 5.88 17.87
CA GLU A 76 10.86 6.57 17.15
C GLU A 76 11.36 7.50 16.03
N ARG A 77 12.28 8.43 16.35
CA ARG A 77 12.69 9.47 15.39
C ARG A 77 13.34 8.88 14.16
N ALA A 78 14.23 7.89 14.35
CA ALA A 78 14.93 7.25 13.25
C ALA A 78 13.96 6.43 12.39
N ARG A 79 13.05 5.67 13.00
CA ARG A 79 12.03 4.88 12.27
C ARG A 79 11.15 5.76 11.40
N ARG A 80 10.74 6.92 11.91
CA ARG A 80 9.93 7.91 11.16
C ARG A 80 10.70 8.48 9.97
N LEU A 81 11.97 8.86 10.15
CA LEU A 81 12.80 9.37 9.06
C LEU A 81 13.08 8.29 7.99
N GLU A 82 13.36 7.06 8.40
CA GLU A 82 13.57 5.92 7.49
C GLU A 82 12.30 5.65 6.65
N LEU A 83 11.12 5.63 7.26
CA LEU A 83 9.86 5.47 6.52
C LEU A 83 9.58 6.64 5.57
N GLN A 84 9.91 7.87 5.96
CA GLN A 84 9.75 9.02 5.09
C GLN A 84 10.67 8.91 3.86
N ASP A 85 11.96 8.68 4.10
CA ASP A 85 12.97 8.54 3.05
C ASP A 85 12.64 7.39 2.09
N LEU A 86 12.24 6.23 2.60
CA LEU A 86 11.90 5.09 1.76
C LEU A 86 10.64 5.33 0.91
N THR A 87 9.63 6.00 1.45
CA THR A 87 8.45 6.35 0.65
C THR A 87 8.80 7.35 -0.46
N GLU A 88 9.66 8.33 -0.18
CA GLU A 88 10.11 9.33 -1.15
C GLU A 88 11.01 8.72 -2.23
N THR A 89 12.12 8.08 -1.83
CA THR A 89 13.13 7.50 -2.73
C THR A 89 12.59 6.37 -3.61
N ARG A 90 11.59 5.61 -3.13
CA ARG A 90 10.94 4.53 -3.88
C ARG A 90 9.67 4.96 -4.59
N SER A 91 9.28 6.23 -4.47
CA SER A 91 7.98 6.73 -4.95
C SER A 91 6.81 5.85 -4.49
N ALA A 92 6.90 5.31 -3.27
CA ALA A 92 5.89 4.41 -2.73
C ALA A 92 4.62 5.18 -2.36
N ALA A 93 3.46 4.54 -2.48
CA ALA A 93 2.21 5.06 -1.93
C ALA A 93 2.28 5.07 -0.39
N CYS A 94 2.88 4.05 0.20
CA CYS A 94 3.14 3.98 1.64
C CYS A 94 4.40 3.19 1.98
N ALA A 95 4.93 3.43 3.18
CA ALA A 95 5.91 2.57 3.85
C ALA A 95 5.39 2.15 5.21
N VAL A 96 5.53 0.87 5.55
CA VAL A 96 5.02 0.28 6.78
C VAL A 96 6.14 -0.40 7.55
N ARG A 97 6.14 -0.25 8.87
CA ARG A 97 6.98 -1.00 9.79
C ARG A 97 6.16 -1.56 10.95
N ILE A 98 6.42 -2.83 11.26
CA ILE A 98 5.80 -3.57 12.37
C ILE A 98 6.91 -3.84 13.37
N VAL A 99 6.74 -3.39 14.61
CA VAL A 99 7.67 -3.64 15.70
C VAL A 99 6.96 -4.53 16.70
N ARG A 100 7.44 -5.77 16.86
CA ARG A 100 6.92 -6.69 17.87
C ARG A 100 7.87 -6.69 19.06
N PRO A 101 7.51 -6.12 20.22
CA PRO A 101 8.37 -6.23 21.37
C PRO A 101 8.50 -7.69 21.83
N ALA A 102 9.53 -7.99 22.61
CA ALA A 102 9.84 -9.36 23.04
C ALA A 102 8.62 -10.03 23.70
N ALA A 103 8.47 -11.34 23.49
CA ALA A 103 7.30 -12.09 23.96
C ALA A 103 7.00 -11.83 25.45
N GLY A 104 5.78 -11.36 25.73
CA GLY A 104 5.33 -11.00 27.08
C GLY A 104 5.60 -9.54 27.49
N GLN A 105 6.18 -8.72 26.63
CA GLN A 105 6.40 -7.30 26.88
C GLN A 105 5.67 -6.44 25.84
N GLY A 106 4.67 -5.68 26.26
CA GLY A 106 4.16 -4.54 25.50
C GLY A 106 3.24 -4.84 24.30
N ALA A 107 2.77 -3.75 23.70
CA ALA A 107 1.91 -3.74 22.54
C ALA A 107 2.72 -3.73 21.24
N VAL A 108 2.17 -4.31 20.18
CA VAL A 108 2.76 -4.26 18.83
C VAL A 108 2.67 -2.85 18.30
N GLU A 109 3.79 -2.29 17.88
CA GLU A 109 3.82 -0.94 17.33
C GLU A 109 3.73 -0.99 15.80
N LEU A 110 2.82 -0.19 15.26
CA LEU A 110 2.61 -0.01 13.84
C LEU A 110 2.98 1.41 13.45
N TRP A 111 3.87 1.52 12.48
CA TRP A 111 4.32 2.78 11.90
C TRP A 111 4.00 2.77 10.41
N ILE A 112 3.25 3.77 9.93
CA ILE A 112 2.83 3.85 8.52
C ILE A 112 3.02 5.27 8.01
N ASN A 113 3.92 5.45 7.05
CA ASN A 113 4.03 6.69 6.30
C ASN A 113 3.16 6.57 5.05
N ASP A 114 2.05 7.28 5.02
CA ASP A 114 1.11 7.32 3.90
C ASP A 114 1.32 8.61 3.09
N ARG A 115 1.85 8.46 1.87
CA ARG A 115 2.12 9.60 0.99
C ARG A 115 0.86 10.14 0.32
N VAL A 116 -0.16 9.30 0.15
CA VAL A 116 -1.43 9.69 -0.47
C VAL A 116 -2.15 10.70 0.41
N THR A 117 -2.19 10.46 1.71
CA THR A 117 -2.78 11.40 2.68
C THR A 117 -1.79 12.35 3.33
N ARG A 118 -0.47 12.16 3.10
CA ARG A 118 0.65 12.88 3.74
C ARG A 118 0.63 12.77 5.26
N LYS A 119 0.28 11.60 5.80
CA LYS A 119 0.18 11.33 7.24
C LYS A 119 1.20 10.29 7.68
N MET A 120 1.80 10.55 8.83
CA MET A 120 2.50 9.54 9.62
C MET A 120 1.51 8.99 10.65
N LEU A 121 1.18 7.71 10.52
CA LEU A 121 0.34 7.01 11.49
C LEU A 121 1.22 6.18 12.42
N PHE A 122 0.95 6.30 13.71
CA PHE A 122 1.52 5.47 14.77
C PHE A 122 0.38 4.85 15.58
N ARG A 123 0.42 3.54 15.80
CA ARG A 123 -0.53 2.83 16.66
C ARG A 123 0.18 1.77 17.48
N GLN A 124 -0.28 1.60 18.72
CA GLN A 124 0.06 0.46 19.55
C GLN A 124 -1.16 -0.46 19.61
N LEU A 125 -0.95 -1.75 19.37
CA LEU A 125 -1.99 -2.77 19.37
C LEU A 125 -1.65 -3.84 20.41
N GLU A 126 -2.52 -3.98 21.39
CA GLU A 126 -2.49 -5.13 22.29
C GLU A 126 -3.12 -6.32 21.57
N ILE A 127 -2.42 -7.45 21.56
CA ILE A 127 -2.91 -8.68 20.98
C ILE A 127 -3.13 -9.67 22.10
N SER A 128 -4.34 -10.21 22.19
CA SER A 128 -4.65 -11.24 23.17
C SER A 128 -3.84 -12.51 22.86
N PRO A 129 -3.19 -13.12 23.86
CA PRO A 129 -2.46 -14.37 23.67
C PRO A 129 -3.36 -15.54 23.23
N GLU A 130 -4.68 -15.43 23.40
CA GLU A 130 -5.67 -16.43 22.99
C GLU A 130 -5.81 -16.54 21.46
N VAL A 131 -5.31 -15.55 20.71
CA VAL A 131 -5.35 -15.51 19.24
C VAL A 131 -4.36 -16.51 18.63
N GLY A 132 -3.29 -16.86 19.35
CA GLY A 132 -2.32 -17.89 18.98
C GLY A 132 -1.69 -17.63 17.61
N ASP A 133 -1.84 -18.57 16.68
CA ASP A 133 -1.19 -18.46 15.37
C ASP A 133 -1.79 -17.37 14.46
N ARG A 134 -2.96 -16.83 14.80
CA ARG A 134 -3.68 -15.85 13.96
C ARG A 134 -3.25 -14.40 14.14
N GLU A 135 -2.31 -14.13 15.05
CA GLU A 135 -1.91 -12.76 15.39
C GLU A 135 -1.37 -12.01 14.17
N ALA A 136 -0.60 -12.70 13.32
CA ALA A 136 -0.01 -12.14 12.11
C ALA A 136 -1.08 -11.71 11.10
N GLU A 137 -2.13 -12.51 10.90
CA GLU A 137 -3.26 -12.17 10.04
C GLU A 137 -4.03 -10.96 10.57
N ILE A 138 -4.30 -10.91 11.87
CA ILE A 138 -5.03 -9.79 12.49
C ILE A 138 -4.24 -8.49 12.30
N ILE A 139 -2.93 -8.50 12.53
CA ILE A 139 -2.10 -7.30 12.38
C ILE A 139 -2.03 -6.84 10.93
N ALA A 140 -1.81 -7.76 9.99
CA ALA A 140 -1.81 -7.43 8.57
C ALA A 140 -3.13 -6.81 8.12
N LEU A 141 -4.26 -7.41 8.51
CA LEU A 141 -5.59 -6.89 8.20
C LEU A 141 -5.81 -5.51 8.84
N ARG A 142 -5.38 -5.33 10.09
CA ARG A 142 -5.51 -4.04 10.79
C ARG A 142 -4.76 -2.92 10.08
N ILE A 143 -3.56 -3.19 9.56
CA ILE A 143 -2.78 -2.24 8.77
C ILE A 143 -3.53 -1.86 7.48
N VAL A 144 -4.08 -2.83 6.77
CA VAL A 144 -4.88 -2.60 5.55
C VAL A 144 -6.10 -1.75 5.86
N GLU A 145 -6.84 -2.07 6.92
CA GLU A 145 -8.01 -1.31 7.32
C GLU A 145 -7.66 0.11 7.77
N MET A 146 -6.52 0.30 8.43
CA MET A 146 -6.03 1.64 8.76
C MET A 146 -5.73 2.47 7.51
N LEU A 147 -5.10 1.87 6.48
CA LEU A 147 -4.85 2.56 5.22
C LEU A 147 -6.14 2.87 4.47
N ARG A 148 -7.10 1.93 4.42
CA ARG A 148 -8.43 2.16 3.84
C ARG A 148 -9.16 3.31 4.53
N ALA A 149 -9.15 3.31 5.87
CA ALA A 149 -9.71 4.39 6.66
C ALA A 149 -9.02 5.73 6.38
N SER A 150 -7.67 5.74 6.33
CA SER A 150 -6.86 6.92 5.97
C SER A 150 -7.28 7.51 4.62
N LEU A 151 -7.45 6.67 3.60
CA LEU A 151 -7.88 7.10 2.26
C LEU A 151 -9.34 7.58 2.22
N LEU A 152 -10.23 6.99 3.01
CA LEU A 152 -11.62 7.45 3.11
C LEU A 152 -11.74 8.86 3.67
N GLU A 153 -10.81 9.29 4.55
CA GLU A 153 -10.77 10.66 5.06
C GLU A 153 -10.59 11.71 3.94
N LEU A 154 -9.94 11.36 2.82
CA LEU A 154 -9.82 12.27 1.67
C LEU A 154 -11.16 12.57 0.98
N ARG A 155 -12.15 11.68 1.15
CA ARG A 155 -13.47 11.82 0.52
C ARG A 155 -14.47 12.55 1.43
N LEU A 156 -14.13 12.75 2.69
CA LEU A 156 -14.98 13.45 3.64
C LEU A 156 -14.71 14.96 3.56
N PRO A 157 -15.74 15.82 3.61
CA PRO A 157 -15.54 17.25 3.77
C PRO A 157 -14.71 17.53 5.02
N ASP A 158 -13.77 18.48 4.93
CA ASP A 158 -12.87 18.80 6.05
C ASP A 158 -13.67 19.31 7.26
N ARG A 159 -13.92 18.42 8.22
CA ARG A 159 -14.58 18.76 9.50
C ARG A 159 -13.61 19.42 10.48
N SER A 160 -12.31 19.49 10.18
CA SER A 160 -11.29 20.04 11.09
C SER A 160 -11.13 21.55 10.98
N ALA A 161 -11.77 22.21 10.02
CA ALA A 161 -11.82 23.66 9.95
C ALA A 161 -12.68 24.22 11.10
N LYS A 162 -12.14 24.24 12.33
CA LYS A 162 -12.67 25.09 13.39
C LYS A 162 -12.63 26.53 12.85
N PRO A 163 -13.73 27.31 12.94
CA PRO A 163 -13.68 28.73 12.65
C PRO A 163 -12.52 29.35 13.44
N ARG A 164 -11.59 30.00 12.75
CA ARG A 164 -10.49 30.72 13.40
C ARG A 164 -11.13 31.84 14.23
N VAL A 165 -11.26 31.62 15.53
CA VAL A 165 -11.62 32.69 16.47
C VAL A 165 -10.49 33.69 16.42
N VAL A 166 -10.71 34.81 15.76
CA VAL A 166 -9.76 35.93 15.77
C VAL A 166 -9.71 36.45 17.20
N PRO A 167 -8.55 36.41 17.89
CA PRO A 167 -8.46 36.96 19.24
C PRO A 167 -8.85 38.45 19.20
N PRO A 168 -9.58 38.97 20.21
CA PRO A 168 -9.90 40.38 20.26
C PRO A 168 -8.62 41.22 20.28
N VAL A 169 -8.60 42.30 19.51
CA VAL A 169 -7.48 43.26 19.47
C VAL A 169 -7.35 43.91 20.84
N VAL A 170 -6.31 43.56 21.59
CA VAL A 170 -5.98 44.21 22.86
C VAL A 170 -5.37 45.58 22.56
N ARG A 171 -6.13 46.66 22.75
CA ARG A 171 -5.58 48.01 22.79
C ARG A 171 -4.92 48.22 24.16
N ARG A 172 -3.60 48.47 24.19
CA ARG A 172 -2.93 48.93 25.41
C ARG A 172 -3.48 50.32 25.75
N LEU A 173 -4.11 50.45 26.91
CA LEU A 173 -4.38 51.75 27.51
C LEU A 173 -3.04 52.28 28.03
N ILE A 174 -2.55 53.35 27.40
CA ILE A 174 -1.41 54.11 27.91
C ILE A 174 -2.00 55.03 28.99
N PRO A 175 -1.60 54.91 30.28
CA PRO A 175 -1.97 55.90 31.28
C PRO A 175 -1.23 57.21 30.99
N VAL A 176 -1.97 58.32 31.02
CA VAL A 176 -1.50 59.70 30.84
C VAL A 176 -0.82 60.19 32.11
#